data_AF-A0A351PVB8-F1
#
_entry.id   AF-A0A351PVB8-F1
#
_cell.length_a   1.000
_cell.length_b   1.000
_cell.length_c   1.000
_cell.angle_alpha   90.00
_cell.angle_beta   90.00
_cell.angle_gamma   90.00
#
_symmetry.space_group_name_H-M   'P 1'
#
loop_
_entity.id
_entity.type
_entity.pdbx_description
1 polymer ?
#
loop_
_entity_poly.entity_id
_entity_poly.type
_entity_poly.pdbx_seq_one_letter_code
_entity_poly.pdbx_strand_id
1 'polypeptide(L)'
;IRYGDERTWKISCEGISKGRTIAVGSHGTIKNVLDRKYFSEGLKYVVSTLLPQNIVVYGTVPDAIFKTYEDANIKIIQFNSDYSIAHKGVE
;
A
#
# COMPACT_ATOMS: atom_id res chain seq x y z
N ILE A 1 -6.33 -0.87 -5.11
CA ILE A 1 -5.90 0.49 -5.52
C ILE A 1 -4.52 0.38 -6.16
N ARG A 2 -4.35 0.92 -7.37
CA ARG A 2 -3.05 1.00 -8.04
C ARG A 2 -2.84 2.42 -8.52
N TYR A 3 -1.73 3.01 -8.13
CA TYR A 3 -1.29 4.35 -8.52
C TYR A 3 0.19 4.30 -8.87
N GLY A 4 0.61 5.19 -9.77
CA GLY A 4 2.00 5.43 -10.13
C GLY A 4 2.48 6.70 -9.43
N ASP A 5 2.40 7.82 -10.14
CA ASP A 5 2.74 9.15 -9.63
C ASP A 5 1.50 10.01 -9.32
N GLU A 6 1.75 11.26 -8.93
CA GLU A 6 0.74 12.27 -8.55
C GLU A 6 -0.40 12.45 -9.55
N ARG A 7 -0.16 12.22 -10.84
CA ARG A 7 -1.18 12.35 -11.90
C ARG A 7 -2.26 11.29 -11.77
N THR A 8 -1.95 10.16 -11.12
CA THR A 8 -2.82 8.99 -11.02
C THR A 8 -3.54 8.86 -9.69
N TRP A 9 -3.15 9.58 -8.64
CA TRP A 9 -3.67 9.37 -7.28
C TRP A 9 -5.19 9.59 -7.19
N LYS A 10 -5.69 10.68 -7.79
CA LYS A 10 -7.11 11.01 -7.80
C LYS A 10 -7.93 9.95 -8.52
N ILE A 11 -7.60 9.68 -9.79
CA ILE A 11 -8.35 8.73 -10.62
C ILE A 11 -8.32 7.30 -10.04
N SER A 12 -7.26 6.95 -9.29
CA SER A 12 -7.17 5.66 -8.58
C SER A 12 -8.20 5.50 -7.45
N CYS A 13 -8.80 6.60 -6.97
CA CYS A 13 -9.80 6.61 -5.90
C CYS A 13 -11.23 6.78 -6.42
N GLU A 14 -11.42 7.18 -7.68
CA GLU A 14 -12.74 7.48 -8.22
C GLU A 14 -13.62 6.22 -8.29
N GLY A 15 -14.89 6.37 -7.89
CA GLY A 15 -15.86 5.27 -7.85
C GLY A 15 -15.70 4.30 -6.66
N ILE A 16 -14.73 4.52 -5.76
CA ILE A 16 -14.48 3.64 -4.62
C ILE A 16 -15.18 4.17 -3.37
N SER A 17 -15.90 3.28 -2.68
CA SER A 17 -16.60 3.64 -1.44
C SER A 17 -15.63 3.94 -0.30
N LYS A 18 -15.93 4.99 0.47
CA LYS A 18 -15.17 5.38 1.67
C LYS A 18 -15.44 4.45 2.85
N GLY A 19 -14.51 4.38 3.81
CA GLY A 19 -14.70 3.65 5.07
C GLY A 19 -14.61 2.13 4.93
N ARG A 20 -14.07 1.62 3.83
CA ARG A 20 -14.01 0.18 3.53
C ARG A 20 -12.58 -0.31 3.44
N THR A 21 -12.43 -1.62 3.27
CA THR A 21 -11.14 -2.26 3.05
C THR A 21 -10.60 -1.88 1.68
N ILE A 22 -9.33 -1.48 1.63
CA ILE A 22 -8.59 -1.29 0.39
C ILE A 22 -7.45 -2.30 0.30
N ALA A 23 -7.02 -2.61 -0.92
CA ALA A 23 -5.83 -3.42 -1.17
C ALA A 23 -4.79 -2.63 -1.97
N VAL A 24 -3.51 -2.71 -1.60
CA VAL A 24 -2.37 -2.08 -2.27
C VAL A 24 -1.23 -3.08 -2.46
N GLY A 25 -0.41 -2.88 -3.47
CA GLY A 25 0.77 -3.72 -3.73
C GLY A 25 2.05 -2.95 -3.42
N SER A 26 2.85 -3.45 -2.49
CA SER A 26 4.18 -2.90 -2.18
C SER A 26 5.31 -3.64 -2.90
N HIS A 27 5.03 -4.85 -3.39
CA HIS A 27 5.98 -5.59 -4.21
C HIS A 27 6.26 -4.85 -5.53
N GLY A 28 7.54 -4.65 -5.85
CA GLY A 28 7.98 -3.93 -7.06
C GLY A 28 7.87 -2.41 -7.00
N THR A 29 7.09 -1.84 -6.09
CA THR A 29 6.81 -0.39 -6.01
C THR A 29 7.63 0.34 -4.94
N ILE A 30 8.31 -0.39 -4.04
CA ILE A 30 9.11 0.23 -2.97
C ILE A 30 10.61 -0.05 -3.08
N LYS A 31 11.07 -0.69 -4.16
CA LYS A 31 12.46 -1.13 -4.31
C LYS A 31 13.43 0.06 -4.41
N ASN A 32 13.13 1.02 -5.29
CA ASN A 32 13.97 2.19 -5.52
C ASN A 32 13.47 3.40 -4.72
N VAL A 33 14.34 4.39 -4.52
CA VAL A 33 14.04 5.58 -3.70
C VAL A 33 12.86 6.38 -4.27
N LEU A 34 12.84 6.62 -5.57
CA LEU A 34 11.78 7.39 -6.22
C LEU A 34 10.43 6.66 -6.19
N ASP A 35 10.43 5.37 -6.54
CA ASP A 35 9.21 4.55 -6.51
C ASP A 35 8.64 4.47 -5.10
N ARG A 36 9.50 4.30 -4.10
CA ARG A 36 9.09 4.32 -2.68
C ARG A 36 8.47 5.66 -2.29
N LYS A 37 9.03 6.78 -2.74
CA LYS A 37 8.45 8.12 -2.49
C LYS A 37 7.06 8.21 -3.09
N TYR A 38 6.88 7.84 -4.35
CA TYR A 38 5.57 7.84 -5.00
C TYR A 38 4.59 6.88 -4.33
N PHE A 39 5.06 5.71 -3.90
CA PHE A 39 4.25 4.75 -3.17
C PHE A 39 3.73 5.33 -1.86
N SER A 40 4.61 5.93 -1.06
CA SER A 40 4.27 6.51 0.25
C SER A 40 3.33 7.71 0.14
N GLU A 41 3.62 8.66 -0.75
CA GLU A 41 2.76 9.84 -0.95
C GLU A 41 1.42 9.47 -1.60
N GLY A 42 1.42 8.54 -2.55
CA GLY A 42 0.20 8.01 -3.13
C GLY A 42 -0.66 7.27 -2.10
N LEU A 43 -0.04 6.48 -1.22
CA LEU A 43 -0.76 5.80 -0.12
C LEU A 43 -1.40 6.82 0.82
N LYS A 44 -0.66 7.88 1.16
CA LYS A 44 -1.17 8.98 2.00
C LYS A 44 -2.38 9.66 1.37
N TYR A 45 -2.33 9.95 0.07
CA TYR A 45 -3.47 10.51 -0.67
C TYR A 45 -4.67 9.56 -0.66
N VAL A 46 -4.44 8.27 -0.92
CA VAL A 46 -5.50 7.25 -0.96
C VAL A 46 -6.16 7.10 0.41
N VAL A 47 -5.38 7.04 1.49
CA VAL A 47 -5.88 6.90 2.86
C VAL A 47 -6.70 8.13 3.28
N SER A 48 -6.22 9.35 2.99
CA SER A 48 -6.96 10.58 3.31
C SER A 48 -8.25 10.73 2.50
N THR A 49 -8.29 10.19 1.29
CA THR A 49 -9.45 10.27 0.38
C THR A 49 -10.51 9.22 0.71
N LEU A 50 -10.08 7.96 0.90
CA LEU A 50 -10.97 6.81 1.06
C LEU A 50 -11.27 6.46 2.52
N LEU A 51 -10.49 6.96 3.47
CA LEU A 51 -10.66 6.72 4.91
C LEU A 51 -10.82 5.21 5.24
N PRO A 52 -9.90 4.33 4.79
CA PRO A 52 -10.08 2.90 4.94
C PRO A 52 -10.01 2.45 6.40
N GLN A 53 -10.80 1.42 6.75
CA GLN A 53 -10.70 0.74 8.05
C GLN A 53 -9.60 -0.34 8.04
N ASN A 54 -9.32 -0.93 6.87
CA ASN A 54 -8.33 -1.97 6.70
C ASN A 54 -7.54 -1.71 5.41
N ILE A 55 -6.22 -1.95 5.47
CA ILE A 55 -5.33 -1.93 4.31
C ILE A 55 -4.74 -3.33 4.15
N VAL A 56 -5.14 -4.00 3.07
CA VAL A 56 -4.53 -5.26 2.64
C VAL A 56 -3.30 -4.93 1.80
N VAL A 57 -2.14 -5.50 2.15
CA VAL A 57 -0.87 -5.27 1.45
C VAL A 57 -0.38 -6.55 0.80
N TYR A 58 -0.27 -6.54 -0.52
CA TYR A 58 0.41 -7.60 -1.27
C TYR A 58 1.90 -7.24 -1.43
N GLY A 59 2.75 -7.91 -0.66
CA GLY A 59 4.18 -7.62 -0.58
C GLY A 59 4.67 -7.39 0.85
N THR A 60 5.70 -6.58 1.01
CA THR A 60 6.28 -6.24 2.32
C THR A 60 5.57 -5.05 2.98
N VAL A 61 5.55 -5.02 4.30
CA VAL A 61 4.96 -3.95 5.12
C VAL A 61 6.07 -3.30 5.94
N PRO A 62 6.89 -2.40 5.36
CA PRO A 62 7.90 -1.70 6.14
C PRO A 62 7.28 -0.68 7.09
N ASP A 63 7.70 -0.69 8.35
CA ASP A 63 7.25 0.24 9.40
C ASP A 63 7.36 1.71 8.97
N ALA A 64 8.43 2.08 8.27
CA ALA A 64 8.65 3.43 7.76
C ALA A 64 7.52 3.97 6.86
N ILE A 65 6.66 3.10 6.33
CA ILE A 65 5.50 3.47 5.51
C ILE A 65 4.21 3.19 6.25
N PHE A 66 4.09 2.03 6.90
CA PHE A 66 2.81 1.53 7.40
C PHE A 66 2.53 1.83 8.86
N LYS A 67 3.57 2.10 9.67
CA LYS A 67 3.42 2.32 11.12
C LYS A 67 2.48 3.48 11.45
N THR A 68 2.56 4.57 10.68
CA THR A 68 1.67 5.73 10.85
C THR A 68 0.19 5.40 10.65
N TYR A 69 -0.15 4.37 9.89
CA TYR A 69 -1.54 3.97 9.65
C TYR A 69 -2.04 3.01 10.73
N GLU A 70 -1.16 2.12 11.21
CA GLU A 70 -1.44 1.30 12.39
C GLU A 70 -1.71 2.16 13.62
N ASP A 71 -0.88 3.18 13.84
CA ASP A 71 -1.03 4.13 14.95
C ASP A 71 -2.30 4.99 14.79
N ALA A 72 -2.79 5.15 13.56
CA ALA A 72 -4.10 5.75 13.26
C ALA A 72 -5.27 4.74 13.35
N ASN A 73 -5.04 3.56 13.95
CA ASN A 73 -6.02 2.50 14.16
C ASN A 73 -6.58 1.90 12.85
N ILE A 74 -5.81 1.94 11.76
CA ILE A 74 -6.11 1.26 10.51
C ILE A 74 -5.46 -0.12 10.54
N LYS A 75 -6.25 -1.18 10.34
CA LYS A 75 -5.73 -2.55 10.40
C LYS A 75 -4.91 -2.87 9.13
N ILE A 76 -3.64 -3.21 9.30
CA ILE A 76 -2.78 -3.66 8.20
C ILE A 76 -2.81 -5.19 8.10
N ILE A 77 -3.06 -5.73 6.91
CA ILE A 77 -3.15 -7.17 6.66
C ILE A 77 -2.18 -7.53 5.53
N GLN A 78 -1.06 -8.17 5.88
CA GLN A 78 -0.04 -8.55 4.91
C GLN A 78 -0.33 -9.90 4.26
N PHE A 79 -0.26 -9.93 2.94
CA PHE A 79 -0.13 -11.15 2.15
C PHE A 79 1.24 -11.16 1.48
N ASN A 80 2.02 -12.22 1.74
CA ASN A 80 3.29 -12.40 1.06
C ASN A 80 3.06 -12.56 -0.44
N SER A 81 3.92 -11.94 -1.25
CA SER A 81 3.88 -12.17 -2.69
C SER A 81 4.35 -13.58 -3.02
N ASP A 82 3.83 -14.18 -4.10
CA ASP A 82 4.24 -15.53 -4.55
C ASP A 82 5.75 -15.58 -4.82
N TYR A 83 6.32 -14.47 -5.33
CA TYR A 83 7.76 -14.28 -5.47
C TYR A 83 8.51 -14.39 -4.13
N SER A 84 8.01 -13.74 -3.07
CA SER A 84 8.59 -13.79 -1.72
C SER A 84 8.51 -15.19 -1.10
N ILE A 85 7.49 -15.96 -1.45
CA ILE A 85 7.33 -17.35 -1.00
C ILE A 85 8.31 -18.26 -1.76
N ALA A 86 8.44 -18.09 -3.08
CA ALA A 86 9.32 -18.89 -3.92
C ALA A 86 10.82 -18.72 -3.58
N HIS A 87 11.25 -17.52 -3.18
CA HIS A 87 12.65 -17.24 -2.82
C HIS A 87 12.96 -17.45 -1.32
N LYS A 88 11.98 -17.94 -0.54
CA LYS A 88 12.19 -18.28 0.88
C LYS A 88 12.81 -19.67 1.09
N GLY A 89 13.07 -20.43 0.03
CA GLY A 89 13.62 -21.78 0.08
C GLY A 89 14.95 -21.92 -0.62
N VAL A 90 16.01 -21.33 -0.05
CA VAL A 90 17.38 -21.87 -0.10
C VAL A 90 18.05 -21.41 1.21
N GLU A 91 17.97 -22.23 2.26
CA GLU A 91 18.91 -22.19 3.39
C GLU A 91 20.03 -23.20 3.13
#